data_AF-A0A6H5GRU2-F1
#
_entry.id   AF-A0A6H5GRU2-F1
#
_cell.length_a   1.000
_cell.length_b   1.000
_cell.length_c   1.000
_cell.angle_alpha   90.00
_cell.angle_beta   90.00
_cell.angle_gamma   90.00
#
_symmetry.space_group_name_H-M   'P 1'
#
loop_
_entity.id
_entity.type
_entity.pdbx_description
1 polymer ?
#
loop_
_entity_poly.entity_id
_entity_poly.type
_entity_poly.pdbx_seq_one_letter_code
_entity_poly.pdbx_strand_id
1 'polypeptide(L)'
;MSFEGQEHLTIKELLNQIPQFGKCKELFLETREKNRKFFPYSVGDDHMIVHVVDVDNCDIVRVSTVRTAPCQTLDALKDFLKEAVPLETKDVHLALTTHHKIKYLTDPAILHSGPWAKTETDHRIFVTPATPEAGDMANFEKSKFYKCIAELKDVVLLTLVLPDNLEEQCDLLLIPLLDDKNESSKDGGKVN
;
A
#
# COMPACT_ATOMS: atom_id res chain seq x y z
N MET A 1 7.67 21.44 12.98
CA MET A 1 8.67 22.30 12.31
C MET A 1 8.92 21.71 10.94
N SER A 2 8.80 22.52 9.88
CA SER A 2 9.07 22.11 8.49
C SER A 2 10.55 21.73 8.37
N PHE A 3 10.85 20.61 7.72
CA PHE A 3 12.22 20.29 7.32
C PHE A 3 12.75 21.40 6.40
N GLU A 4 13.94 21.93 6.68
CA GLU A 4 14.65 22.77 5.72
C GLU A 4 15.08 21.86 4.58
N GLY A 5 14.53 22.11 3.39
CA GLY A 5 14.83 21.30 2.23
C GLY A 5 16.33 21.28 1.91
N GLN A 6 16.78 20.17 1.34
CA GLN A 6 18.16 19.97 0.91
C GLN A 6 18.29 20.10 -0.61
N GLU A 7 17.47 20.95 -1.24
CA GLU A 7 17.40 21.11 -2.70
C GLU A 7 18.71 21.66 -3.30
N HIS A 8 19.54 22.29 -2.47
CA HIS A 8 20.85 22.80 -2.84
C HIS A 8 21.93 21.70 -2.95
N LEU A 9 21.66 20.49 -2.45
CA LEU A 9 22.59 19.37 -2.52
C LEU A 9 22.36 18.55 -3.79
N THR A 10 23.45 18.05 -4.37
CA THR A 10 23.40 17.05 -5.44
C THR A 10 22.95 15.69 -4.88
N ILE A 11 22.37 14.85 -5.75
CA ILE A 11 22.00 13.46 -5.39
C ILE A 11 23.21 12.70 -4.80
N LYS A 12 24.41 12.92 -5.34
CA LYS A 12 25.64 12.29 -4.84
C LYS A 12 25.93 12.68 -3.39
N GLU A 13 25.77 13.96 -3.06
CA GLU A 13 25.99 14.47 -1.70
C GLU A 13 24.95 13.92 -0.72
N LEU A 14 23.67 13.91 -1.11
CA LEU A 14 22.58 13.31 -0.33
C LEU A 14 22.86 11.83 -0.04
N LEU A 15 23.17 11.05 -1.07
CA LEU A 15 23.44 9.62 -0.92
C LEU A 15 24.68 9.35 -0.06
N ASN A 16 25.66 10.25 -0.02
CA ASN A 16 26.86 10.10 0.81
C ASN A 16 26.64 10.44 2.29
N GLN A 17 25.59 11.20 2.62
CA GLN A 17 25.21 11.50 4.00
C GLN A 17 24.48 10.35 4.69
N ILE A 18 23.88 9.43 3.92
CA ILE A 18 23.19 8.27 4.45
C ILE A 18 24.24 7.26 4.95
N PRO A 19 24.18 6.80 6.22
CA PRO A 19 25.10 5.81 6.76
C PRO A 19 25.20 4.58 5.84
N GLN A 20 26.41 4.11 5.54
CA GLN A 20 26.65 2.99 4.59
C GLN A 20 26.25 1.60 5.12
N PHE A 21 25.26 1.52 6.01
CA PHE A 21 24.72 0.25 6.48
C PHE A 21 23.73 -0.29 5.44
N GLY A 22 24.18 -1.26 4.65
CA GLY A 22 23.36 -1.91 3.62
C GLY A 22 23.62 -1.37 2.21
N LYS A 23 23.87 -2.27 1.26
CA LYS A 23 24.25 -1.93 -0.13
C LYS A 23 23.09 -1.41 -1.00
N CYS A 24 21.87 -1.36 -0.46
CA CYS A 24 20.69 -0.90 -1.20
C CYS A 24 20.28 0.49 -0.67
N LYS A 25 20.37 1.51 -1.52
CA LYS A 25 19.81 2.83 -1.23
C LYS A 25 18.43 2.88 -1.88
N GLU A 26 17.39 2.78 -1.07
CA GLU A 26 16.02 2.84 -1.55
C GLU A 26 15.55 4.29 -1.56
N LEU A 27 15.03 4.72 -2.70
CA LEU A 27 14.39 6.01 -2.86
C LEU A 27 12.89 5.78 -2.96
N PHE A 28 12.14 6.40 -2.08
CA PHE A 28 10.69 6.35 -2.08
C PHE A 28 10.13 7.62 -2.72
N LEU A 29 9.34 7.47 -3.79
CA LEU A 29 8.58 8.54 -4.39
C LEU A 29 7.12 8.44 -3.94
N GLU A 30 6.68 9.37 -3.11
CA GLU A 30 5.28 9.46 -2.72
C GLU A 30 4.49 10.24 -3.77
N THR A 31 3.36 9.68 -4.21
CA THR A 31 2.40 10.37 -5.09
C THR A 31 1.03 10.39 -4.43
N ARG A 32 0.22 11.40 -4.75
CA ARG A 32 -1.13 11.59 -4.22
C ARG A 32 -2.08 12.02 -5.34
N GLU A 33 -3.35 11.67 -5.20
CA GLU A 33 -4.42 12.17 -6.07
C GLU A 33 -4.50 13.71 -6.00
N LYS A 34 -4.99 14.35 -7.06
CA LYS A 34 -5.02 15.82 -7.26
C LYS A 34 -5.55 16.63 -6.07
N ASN A 35 -6.40 16.06 -5.21
CA ASN A 35 -7.05 16.73 -4.09
C ASN A 35 -6.61 16.21 -2.70
N ARG A 36 -5.66 15.27 -2.65
CA ARG A 36 -5.12 14.76 -1.39
C ARG A 36 -3.92 15.58 -0.94
N LYS A 37 -3.86 15.85 0.36
CA LYS A 37 -2.74 16.55 0.99
C LYS A 37 -1.66 15.55 1.39
N PHE A 38 -0.41 15.98 1.30
CA PHE A 38 0.69 15.29 1.95
C PHE A 38 0.62 15.55 3.46
N PHE A 39 0.90 14.51 4.24
CA PHE A 39 1.12 14.69 5.67
C PHE A 39 2.50 15.33 5.90
N PRO A 40 2.68 16.13 6.97
CA PRO A 40 3.97 16.71 7.30
C PRO A 40 5.03 15.63 7.51
N TYR A 41 6.22 15.82 6.93
CA TYR A 41 7.36 14.91 7.08
C TYR A 41 8.20 15.29 8.29
N SER A 42 8.51 14.31 9.14
CA SER A 42 9.44 14.46 10.26
C SER A 42 10.53 13.37 10.24
N VAL A 43 11.70 13.71 10.77
CA VAL A 43 12.77 12.74 10.97
C VAL A 43 12.31 11.70 11.99
N GLY A 44 12.47 10.42 11.66
CA GLY A 44 12.01 9.32 12.50
C GLY A 44 10.55 8.90 12.28
N ASP A 45 9.87 9.46 11.28
CA ASP A 45 8.56 8.95 10.86
C ASP A 45 8.63 7.50 10.39
N ASP A 46 7.60 6.75 10.74
CA ASP A 46 7.40 5.37 10.33
C ASP A 46 6.81 5.30 8.92
N HIS A 47 7.37 4.41 8.11
CA HIS A 47 6.88 4.07 6.78
C HIS A 47 6.10 2.76 6.81
N MET A 48 4.93 2.73 6.17
CA MET A 48 4.04 1.57 6.19
C MET A 48 3.39 1.34 4.84
N ILE A 49 3.21 0.07 4.49
CA ILE A 49 2.38 -0.35 3.36
C ILE A 49 1.07 -0.89 3.92
N VAL A 50 -0.03 -0.22 3.61
CA VAL A 50 -1.36 -0.55 4.12
C VAL A 50 -2.14 -1.29 3.03
N HIS A 51 -2.50 -2.53 3.31
CA HIS A 51 -3.31 -3.41 2.47
C HIS A 51 -4.74 -3.44 3.03
N VAL A 52 -5.71 -2.96 2.26
CA VAL A 52 -7.13 -3.08 2.58
C VAL A 52 -7.63 -4.40 2.01
N VAL A 53 -8.13 -5.27 2.89
CA VAL A 53 -8.51 -6.65 2.56
C VAL A 53 -10.02 -6.80 2.57
N ASP A 54 -10.54 -7.36 1.47
CA ASP A 54 -11.85 -7.98 1.44
C ASP A 54 -11.71 -9.42 1.94
N VAL A 55 -12.25 -9.68 3.13
CA VAL A 55 -12.13 -10.98 3.80
C VAL A 55 -13.10 -12.00 3.22
N ASP A 56 -14.21 -11.56 2.62
CA ASP A 56 -15.22 -12.45 2.06
C ASP A 56 -14.77 -12.99 0.71
N ASN A 57 -14.14 -12.15 -0.12
CA ASN A 57 -13.55 -12.55 -1.40
C ASN A 57 -12.08 -12.96 -1.31
N CYS A 58 -11.45 -12.76 -0.14
CA CYS A 58 -10.04 -13.06 0.11
C CYS A 58 -9.08 -12.36 -0.87
N ASP A 59 -9.26 -11.05 -1.01
CA ASP A 59 -8.52 -10.23 -1.98
C ASP A 59 -8.05 -8.89 -1.38
N ILE A 60 -7.03 -8.30 -2.01
CA ILE A 60 -6.54 -6.96 -1.68
C ILE A 60 -7.28 -5.93 -2.55
N VAL A 61 -8.24 -5.25 -1.96
CA VAL A 61 -9.00 -4.19 -2.65
C VAL A 61 -8.13 -2.98 -2.93
N ARG A 62 -7.18 -2.69 -2.03
CA ARG A 62 -6.36 -1.48 -2.15
C ARG A 62 -5.04 -1.61 -1.43
N VAL A 63 -4.01 -0.99 -2.00
CA VAL A 63 -2.71 -0.78 -1.34
C VAL A 63 -2.45 0.72 -1.25
N SER A 64 -1.97 1.16 -0.10
CA SER A 64 -1.60 2.56 0.11
C SER A 64 -0.32 2.62 0.91
N THR A 65 0.67 3.30 0.37
CA THR A 65 1.86 3.64 1.13
C THR A 65 1.61 4.90 1.93
N VAL A 66 1.87 4.84 3.23
CA VAL A 66 1.62 5.94 4.17
C VAL A 66 2.84 6.15 5.05
N ARG A 67 2.96 7.38 5.52
CA ARG A 67 3.97 7.79 6.47
C ARG A 67 3.31 8.50 7.63
N THR A 68 3.69 8.13 8.85
CA THR A 68 3.15 8.73 10.07
C THR A 68 4.26 9.02 11.05
N ALA A 69 4.07 10.04 11.87
CA ALA A 69 4.83 10.13 13.12
C ALA A 69 4.60 8.84 13.93
N PRO A 70 5.60 8.37 14.71
CA PRO A 70 5.49 7.14 15.47
C PRO A 70 4.22 7.12 16.33
N CYS A 71 3.30 6.22 15.99
CA CYS A 71 2.08 6.04 16.76
C CYS A 71 2.44 5.28 18.04
N GLN A 72 2.01 5.79 19.20
CA GLN A 72 2.28 5.14 20.49
C GLN A 72 1.19 4.13 20.88
N THR A 73 -0.03 4.31 20.36
CA THR A 73 -1.18 3.47 20.67
C THR A 73 -1.86 2.94 19.42
N LEU A 74 -2.55 1.81 19.57
CA LEU A 74 -3.37 1.23 18.49
C LEU A 74 -4.47 2.19 18.03
N ASP A 75 -5.08 2.93 18.95
CA ASP A 75 -6.13 3.90 18.62
C ASP A 75 -5.59 5.07 17.80
N ALA A 76 -4.41 5.60 18.15
CA ALA A 76 -3.75 6.64 17.36
C ALA A 76 -3.44 6.15 15.94
N LEU A 77 -2.99 4.90 15.80
CA LEU A 77 -2.78 4.28 14.49
C LEU A 77 -4.09 4.12 13.70
N LYS A 78 -5.16 3.64 14.34
CA LYS A 78 -6.48 3.53 13.70
C LYS A 78 -7.01 4.88 13.25
N ASP A 79 -6.87 5.92 14.06
CA ASP A 79 -7.35 7.26 13.72
C ASP A 79 -6.53 7.87 12.58
N PHE A 80 -5.22 7.69 12.58
CA PHE A 80 -4.37 8.06 11.44
C PHE A 80 -4.80 7.33 10.15
N LEU A 81 -5.02 6.02 10.22
CA LEU A 81 -5.41 5.23 9.04
C LEU A 81 -6.77 5.66 8.48
N LYS A 82 -7.74 6.03 9.33
CA LYS A 82 -9.04 6.56 8.88
C LYS A 82 -8.91 7.84 8.07
N GLU A 83 -7.89 8.66 8.36
CA GLU A 83 -7.62 9.89 7.61
C GLU A 83 -6.79 9.63 6.35
N ALA A 84 -5.74 8.83 6.48
CA ALA A 84 -4.77 8.59 5.40
C ALA A 84 -5.31 7.67 4.29
N VAL A 85 -6.20 6.75 4.65
CA VAL A 85 -6.68 5.66 3.80
C VAL A 85 -8.21 5.75 3.77
N PRO A 86 -8.87 5.93 2.61
CA PRO A 86 -10.32 5.80 2.50
C PRO A 86 -10.71 4.37 2.88
N LEU A 87 -11.31 4.27 4.04
CA LEU A 87 -11.88 3.07 4.62
C LEU A 87 -13.39 3.23 4.61
N GLU A 88 -14.11 2.16 4.29
CA GLU A 88 -15.57 2.20 4.23
C GLU A 88 -16.21 2.35 5.61
N THR A 89 -15.51 1.90 6.66
CA THR A 89 -15.97 1.92 8.05
C THR A 89 -14.95 2.58 8.97
N LYS A 90 -15.45 3.08 10.12
CA LYS A 90 -14.60 3.60 11.20
C LYS A 90 -14.13 2.52 12.17
N ASP A 91 -14.83 1.38 12.22
CA ASP A 91 -14.39 0.24 13.01
C ASP A 91 -13.58 -0.68 12.10
N VAL A 92 -12.30 -0.81 12.44
CA VAL A 92 -11.34 -1.57 11.62
C VAL A 92 -10.47 -2.44 12.49
N HIS A 93 -10.14 -3.59 11.91
CA HIS A 93 -9.31 -4.62 12.45
C HIS A 93 -7.96 -4.59 11.74
N LEU A 94 -6.89 -4.68 12.52
CA LEU A 94 -5.53 -4.49 12.04
C LEU A 94 -4.70 -5.74 12.32
N ALA A 95 -3.97 -6.19 11.32
CA ALA A 95 -2.93 -7.20 11.48
C ALA A 95 -1.62 -6.65 10.89
N LEU A 96 -0.53 -6.90 11.60
CA LEU A 96 0.82 -6.61 11.13
C LEU A 96 1.44 -7.89 10.60
N THR A 97 2.09 -7.82 9.44
CA THR A 97 2.98 -8.90 9.00
C THR A 97 4.42 -8.45 9.07
N THR A 98 5.24 -9.29 9.69
CA THR A 98 6.70 -9.28 9.52
C THR A 98 7.12 -10.51 8.72
N HIS A 99 8.40 -10.58 8.33
CA HIS A 99 8.95 -11.59 7.41
C HIS A 99 8.56 -13.06 7.72
N HIS A 100 8.21 -13.37 8.98
CA HIS A 100 7.82 -14.72 9.40
C HIS A 100 6.52 -14.80 10.21
N LYS A 101 5.85 -13.68 10.52
CA LYS A 101 4.75 -13.68 11.49
C LYS A 101 3.62 -12.75 11.06
N ILE A 102 2.40 -13.24 11.22
CA ILE A 102 1.17 -12.43 11.13
C ILE A 102 0.69 -12.24 12.57
N LYS A 103 0.61 -10.99 13.01
CA LYS A 103 0.19 -10.63 14.35
C LYS A 103 -1.05 -9.76 14.29
N TYR A 104 -2.12 -10.22 14.92
CA TYR A 104 -3.29 -9.39 15.13
C TYR A 104 -3.02 -8.33 16.19
N LEU A 105 -3.42 -7.09 15.91
CA LEU A 105 -3.20 -5.96 16.81
C LEU A 105 -4.41 -5.76 17.71
N THR A 106 -4.30 -6.23 18.95
CA THR A 106 -5.34 -6.13 19.98
C THR A 106 -4.91 -5.35 21.22
N ASP A 107 -3.61 -5.30 21.51
CA ASP A 107 -3.07 -4.60 22.66
C ASP A 107 -3.01 -3.08 22.36
N PRO A 108 -3.66 -2.23 23.18
CA PRO A 108 -3.61 -0.78 23.02
C PRO A 108 -2.19 -0.19 23.07
N ALA A 109 -1.27 -0.85 23.79
CA ALA A 109 0.10 -0.39 24.03
C ALA A 109 1.16 -1.10 23.15
N ILE A 110 0.74 -1.89 22.15
CA ILE A 110 1.62 -2.81 21.41
C ILE A 110 2.75 -2.13 20.64
N LEU A 111 2.63 -0.81 20.40
CA LEU A 111 3.61 -0.01 19.67
C LEU A 111 4.79 0.43 20.57
N HIS A 112 4.69 0.29 21.89
CA HIS A 112 5.77 0.65 22.84
C HIS A 112 6.91 -0.38 22.94
N SER A 113 6.71 -1.63 22.50
CA SER A 113 7.61 -2.76 22.85
C SER A 113 7.80 -3.82 21.76
N GLY A 114 7.52 -3.49 20.50
CA GLY A 114 7.43 -4.46 19.41
C GLY A 114 8.38 -4.23 18.23
N PRO A 115 8.27 -5.06 17.17
CA PRO A 115 9.08 -5.02 15.94
C PRO A 115 9.05 -3.67 15.19
N TRP A 116 8.16 -2.74 15.55
CA TRP A 116 8.22 -1.33 15.18
C TRP A 116 9.50 -0.62 15.63
N ALA A 117 10.01 -0.98 16.82
CA ALA A 117 11.03 -0.18 17.48
C ALA A 117 12.43 -0.36 16.88
N LYS A 118 12.74 -1.48 16.22
CA LYS A 118 14.08 -1.77 15.68
C LYS A 118 14.03 -2.75 14.50
N THR A 119 14.67 -2.34 13.41
CA THR A 119 15.36 -3.15 12.37
C THR A 119 14.58 -3.87 11.27
N GLU A 120 13.25 -3.82 11.22
CA GLU A 120 12.52 -4.37 10.07
C GLU A 120 11.91 -3.24 9.23
N THR A 121 12.40 -3.09 7.99
CA THR A 121 12.08 -1.97 7.10
C THR A 121 10.73 -2.09 6.39
N ASP A 122 10.06 -3.26 6.50
CA ASP A 122 8.82 -3.56 5.79
C ASP A 122 7.67 -3.86 6.76
N HIS A 123 7.06 -2.81 7.29
CA HIS A 123 5.80 -2.95 8.02
C HIS A 123 4.63 -2.95 7.04
N ARG A 124 4.15 -4.16 6.71
CA ARG A 124 2.88 -4.33 5.99
C ARG A 124 1.74 -4.47 6.99
N ILE A 125 0.78 -3.57 6.90
CA ILE A 125 -0.42 -3.56 7.72
C ILE A 125 -1.59 -4.00 6.87
N PHE A 126 -2.31 -5.01 7.32
CA PHE A 126 -3.55 -5.48 6.73
C PHE A 126 -4.71 -4.92 7.54
N VAL A 127 -5.66 -4.32 6.84
CA VAL A 127 -6.84 -3.65 7.40
C VAL A 127 -8.07 -4.31 6.85
N THR A 128 -9.01 -4.66 7.72
CA THR A 128 -10.34 -5.10 7.30
C THR A 128 -11.43 -4.43 8.14
N PRO A 129 -12.54 -4.01 7.52
CA PRO A 129 -13.73 -3.56 8.24
C PRO A 129 -14.53 -4.72 8.83
N ALA A 130 -14.31 -5.96 8.37
CA ALA A 130 -15.04 -7.12 8.84
C ALA A 130 -14.57 -7.51 10.24
N THR A 131 -15.50 -7.58 11.20
CA THR A 131 -15.22 -8.19 12.50
C THR A 131 -14.82 -9.64 12.31
N PRO A 132 -13.69 -10.11 12.87
CA PRO A 132 -13.45 -11.54 13.00
C PRO A 132 -14.68 -12.15 13.69
N GLU A 133 -15.22 -13.24 13.16
CA GLU A 133 -16.43 -13.87 13.70
C GLU A 133 -16.29 -14.03 15.22
N ALA A 134 -17.35 -13.81 16.01
CA ALA A 134 -17.25 -13.64 17.47
C ALA A 134 -16.56 -14.81 18.24
N GLY A 135 -16.36 -15.98 17.60
CA GLY A 135 -15.56 -17.11 18.12
C GLY A 135 -14.08 -17.14 17.67
N ASP A 136 -13.70 -16.41 16.62
CA ASP A 136 -12.38 -16.41 15.99
C ASP A 136 -11.37 -15.48 16.69
N MET A 137 -11.83 -14.54 17.50
CA MET A 137 -10.95 -13.63 18.26
C MET A 137 -10.12 -14.38 19.33
N ALA A 138 -10.61 -15.53 19.82
CA ALA A 138 -9.88 -16.36 20.77
C ALA A 138 -8.70 -17.10 20.12
N ASN A 139 -8.74 -17.32 18.80
CA ASN A 139 -7.65 -17.89 18.03
C ASN A 139 -7.61 -17.27 16.63
N PHE A 140 -6.93 -16.13 16.53
CA PHE A 140 -6.77 -15.38 15.30
C PHE A 140 -6.28 -16.25 14.13
N GLU A 141 -5.41 -17.23 14.36
CA GLU A 141 -4.86 -18.11 13.32
C GLU A 141 -5.94 -18.96 12.62
N LYS A 142 -7.12 -19.14 13.24
CA LYS A 142 -8.25 -19.84 12.65
C LYS A 142 -9.17 -18.94 11.83
N SER A 143 -9.07 -17.63 12.04
CA SER A 143 -9.95 -16.64 11.40
C SER A 143 -9.78 -16.60 9.88
N LYS A 144 -10.86 -16.24 9.18
CA LYS A 144 -10.81 -15.94 7.73
C LYS A 144 -9.78 -14.85 7.42
N PHE A 145 -9.71 -13.84 8.27
CA PHE A 145 -8.77 -12.73 8.10
C PHE A 145 -7.30 -13.20 8.12
N TYR A 146 -6.92 -14.06 9.08
CA TYR A 146 -5.57 -14.64 9.10
C TYR A 146 -5.28 -15.47 7.85
N LYS A 147 -6.22 -16.32 7.42
CA LYS A 147 -6.05 -17.15 6.23
C LYS A 147 -5.80 -16.29 4.99
N CYS A 148 -6.59 -15.24 4.80
CA CYS A 148 -6.39 -14.32 3.68
C CYS A 148 -5.06 -13.60 3.76
N ILE A 149 -4.64 -13.12 4.93
CA ILE A 149 -3.29 -12.52 5.05
C ILE A 149 -2.20 -13.56 4.77
N ALA A 150 -2.35 -14.81 5.22
CA ALA A 150 -1.37 -15.86 5.00
C ALA A 150 -1.19 -16.21 3.52
N GLU A 151 -2.26 -16.12 2.74
CA GLU A 151 -2.23 -16.31 1.28
C GLU A 151 -1.70 -15.06 0.54
N LEU A 152 -2.04 -13.86 1.03
CA LEU A 152 -1.79 -12.60 0.33
C LEU A 152 -0.49 -11.90 0.76
N LYS A 153 0.15 -12.30 1.87
CA LYS A 153 1.33 -11.61 2.43
C LYS A 153 2.51 -11.51 1.48
N ASP A 154 2.64 -12.46 0.55
CA ASP A 154 3.75 -12.54 -0.42
C ASP A 154 3.34 -12.05 -1.82
N VAL A 155 2.11 -11.55 -1.98
CA VAL A 155 1.58 -11.07 -3.26
C VAL A 155 2.12 -9.67 -3.58
N VAL A 156 2.56 -9.50 -4.83
CA VAL A 156 2.95 -8.20 -5.40
C VAL A 156 1.76 -7.66 -6.19
N LEU A 157 1.20 -6.53 -5.75
CA LEU A 157 0.16 -5.84 -6.50
C LEU A 157 0.78 -4.86 -7.50
N LEU A 158 0.55 -5.10 -8.79
CA LEU A 158 0.92 -4.17 -9.86
C LEU A 158 -0.33 -3.42 -10.32
N THR A 159 -0.40 -2.12 -10.02
CA THR A 159 -1.47 -1.26 -10.54
C THR A 159 -0.99 -0.57 -11.80
N LEU A 160 -1.63 -0.88 -12.93
CA LEU A 160 -1.39 -0.21 -14.20
C LEU A 160 -2.58 0.72 -14.49
N VAL A 161 -2.34 2.01 -14.52
CA VAL A 161 -3.30 2.98 -15.04
C VAL A 161 -2.92 3.25 -16.49
N LEU A 162 -3.76 2.80 -17.41
CA LEU A 162 -3.60 3.13 -18.83
C LEU A 162 -4.12 4.55 -19.07
N PRO A 163 -3.45 5.36 -19.92
CA PRO A 163 -4.00 6.64 -20.34
C PRO A 163 -5.32 6.43 -21.08
N ASP A 164 -6.19 7.44 -21.04
CA ASP A 164 -7.39 7.42 -21.86
C ASP A 164 -6.96 7.36 -23.33
N ASN A 165 -7.60 6.51 -24.13
CA ASN A 165 -7.34 6.38 -25.57
C ASN A 165 -7.94 7.54 -26.39
N LEU A 166 -8.03 8.72 -25.78
CA LEU A 166 -8.42 9.94 -26.46
C LEU A 166 -7.33 10.30 -27.47
N GLU A 167 -7.73 10.57 -28.71
CA GLU A 167 -6.83 10.82 -29.85
C GLU A 167 -5.76 11.88 -29.50
N GLU A 168 -6.16 12.95 -28.82
CA GLU A 168 -5.27 14.03 -28.35
C GLU A 168 -4.20 13.55 -27.34
N GLN A 169 -4.54 12.59 -26.45
CA GLN A 169 -3.58 12.05 -25.48
C GLN A 169 -2.64 11.03 -26.12
N CYS A 170 -3.14 10.20 -27.05
CA CYS A 170 -2.31 9.28 -27.81
C CYS A 170 -1.29 10.03 -28.66
N ASP A 171 -1.68 11.14 -29.30
CA ASP A 171 -0.79 12.02 -30.06
C ASP A 171 0.27 12.69 -29.17
N LEU A 172 -0.11 13.20 -28.00
CA LEU A 172 0.81 13.78 -27.01
C LEU A 172 1.83 12.77 -26.47
N LEU A 173 1.42 11.52 -26.30
CA LEU A 173 2.24 10.45 -25.74
C LEU A 173 2.96 9.63 -26.83
N LEU A 174 2.80 9.98 -28.11
CA LEU A 174 3.33 9.24 -29.26
C LEU A 174 2.94 7.75 -29.25
N ILE A 175 1.76 7.42 -28.71
CA ILE A 175 1.24 6.06 -28.66
C ILE A 175 0.56 5.78 -30.00
N PRO A 176 1.00 4.78 -30.79
CA PRO A 176 0.36 4.46 -32.06
C PRO A 176 -1.06 3.94 -31.83
N LEU A 177 -2.03 4.52 -32.54
CA LEU A 177 -3.40 4.04 -32.55
C LEU A 177 -3.43 2.63 -33.15
N LEU A 178 -4.18 1.72 -32.52
CA LEU A 178 -4.40 0.39 -33.05
C LEU A 178 -5.37 0.52 -34.24
N ASP A 179 -4.92 0.14 -35.43
CA ASP A 179 -5.80 0.05 -36.60
C ASP A 179 -6.91 -0.98 -36.34
N ASP A 180 -8.18 -0.57 -36.37
CA ASP A 180 -9.38 -1.43 -36.26
C ASP A 180 -9.58 -2.38 -37.46
N LYS A 181 -8.50 -2.75 -38.17
CA LYS A 181 -8.54 -3.69 -39.29
C LYS A 181 -8.47 -5.13 -38.81
N ASN A 182 -9.42 -5.52 -37.96
CA ASN A 182 -9.93 -6.89 -37.97
C ASN A 182 -11.30 -6.87 -38.65
N GLU A 183 -11.30 -6.57 -39.95
CA GLU A 183 -12.39 -6.99 -40.81
C GLU A 183 -12.43 -8.52 -40.79
N SER A 184 -13.48 -9.04 -40.17
CA SER A 184 -13.92 -10.41 -40.31
C SER A 184 -13.77 -10.88 -41.76
N SER A 185 -12.92 -11.88 -42.00
CA SER A 185 -12.93 -12.66 -43.22
C SER A 185 -14.21 -13.49 -43.29
N LYS A 186 -15.32 -12.82 -43.62
CA LYS A 186 -16.50 -13.44 -44.23
C LYS A 186 -16.23 -13.53 -45.72
N ASP A 187 -15.51 -14.55 -46.15
CA ASP A 187 -15.58 -14.95 -47.56
C ASP A 187 -16.65 -16.02 -47.70
N GLY A 188 -17.80 -15.59 -48.22
CA GLY A 188 -18.90 -16.46 -48.62
C GLY A 188 -18.56 -17.12 -49.94
N GLY A 189 -18.18 -18.39 -49.89
CA GLY A 189 -18.11 -19.25 -51.07
C GLY A 189 -19.49 -19.41 -51.70
N LYS A 190 -19.70 -18.76 -52.85
CA LYS A 190 -20.87 -18.92 -53.71
C LYS A 190 -20.92 -20.33 -54.33
N VAL A 191 -22.14 -20.85 -54.34
CA VAL A 191 -22.62 -21.99 -55.14
C VAL A 191 -22.42 -21.69 -56.63
N ASN A 192 -21.86 -22.65 -57.35
CA ASN A 192 -22.26 -23.08 -58.69
C ASN A 192 -21.90 -24.55 -58.86
#